data_AF-A0A1V2PQ56-F1
#
_entry.id   AF-A0A1V2PQ56-F1
#
_cell.length_a   1.000
_cell.length_b   1.000
_cell.length_c   1.000
_cell.angle_alpha   90.00
_cell.angle_beta   90.00
_cell.angle_gamma   90.00
#
_symmetry.space_group_name_H-M   'P 1'
#
loop_
_entity.id
_entity.type
_entity.pdbx_description
1 polymer ?
#
loop_
_entity_poly.entity_id
_entity_poly.type
_entity_poly.pdbx_seq_one_letter_code
_entity_poly.pdbx_strand_id
1 'polypeptide(L)'
;MRGVRVAAVALCGVGGLSGAMYGLLTGQGKRARTLIGQSTGDPHRADGVYAGSGAGELKFAVLGDSLAAGYGAENADLLPGVLLARGLAEETGRSVRLTTYARVGANTRTFVSQVDKAVTDPPDLALVIIGGNDVTGKMRVSTSAALLGVEVARLRSAGAAVVVATCPDLGTVRPIPQPLRWVVRRWARMLARAQRNAVLRAGGVPVPMGELVSSEFHVRYSELFSPDRFHPNGAGYRHASDILLAPLCRAVT
;
A
#
# COMPACT_ATOMS: atom_id res chain seq x y z
N MET A 1 23.23 60.59 16.34
CA MET A 1 22.54 59.38 16.85
C MET A 1 21.81 58.75 15.67
N ARG A 2 22.23 57.56 15.21
CA ARG A 2 21.43 56.29 15.27
C ARG A 2 19.96 56.52 14.90
N GLY A 3 19.36 55.91 13.88
CA GLY A 3 19.77 54.79 13.05
C GLY A 3 18.62 54.47 12.06
N VAL A 4 19.00 53.72 11.05
CA VAL A 4 18.20 53.15 9.96
C VAL A 4 16.79 52.71 10.41
N ARG A 5 15.74 53.32 9.84
CA ARG A 5 14.43 52.65 9.77
C ARG A 5 14.49 51.64 8.64
N VAL A 6 14.71 50.38 9.01
CA VAL A 6 14.67 49.24 8.10
C VAL A 6 13.29 49.17 7.49
N ALA A 7 13.20 49.42 6.18
CA ALA A 7 12.03 49.07 5.40
C ALA A 7 11.88 47.54 5.45
N ALA A 8 10.86 47.06 6.14
CA ALA A 8 10.44 45.67 6.04
C ALA A 8 9.91 45.46 4.62
N VAL A 9 10.79 45.00 3.73
CA VAL A 9 10.38 44.52 2.41
C VAL A 9 9.56 43.27 2.64
N ALA A 10 8.24 43.42 2.51
CA ALA A 10 7.32 42.30 2.47
C ALA A 10 7.69 41.41 1.28
N LEU A 11 8.35 40.28 1.56
CA LEU A 11 8.60 39.18 0.62
C LEU A 11 7.30 38.44 0.26
N CYS A 12 6.21 39.17 0.05
CA CYS A 12 4.92 38.67 -0.43
C CYS A 12 4.92 38.50 -1.96
N GLY A 13 6.02 37.98 -2.50
CA GLY A 13 6.03 37.44 -3.87
C GLY A 13 5.47 36.03 -3.91
N VAL A 14 5.16 35.53 -5.10
CA VAL A 14 4.76 34.13 -5.34
C VAL A 14 5.71 33.13 -4.66
N GLY A 15 7.01 33.45 -4.59
CA GLY A 15 8.01 32.65 -3.87
C GLY A 15 7.86 32.61 -2.34
N GLY A 16 7.42 33.70 -1.70
CA GLY A 16 7.22 33.76 -0.25
C GLY A 16 5.98 32.99 0.21
N LEU A 17 4.88 33.11 -0.53
CA LEU A 17 3.67 32.30 -0.31
C LEU A 17 3.91 30.81 -0.57
N SER A 18 4.69 30.48 -1.60
CA SER A 18 5.09 29.10 -1.91
C SER A 18 6.01 28.53 -0.84
N GLY A 19 6.95 29.32 -0.32
CA GLY A 19 7.84 28.93 0.79
C GLY A 19 7.09 28.69 2.10
N ALA A 20 6.16 29.58 2.46
CA ALA A 20 5.32 29.43 3.64
C ALA A 20 4.43 28.18 3.57
N MET A 21 3.78 27.95 2.43
CA MET A 21 2.97 26.75 2.21
C MET A 21 3.81 25.48 2.26
N TYR A 22 4.98 25.48 1.61
CA TYR A 22 5.92 24.35 1.67
C TYR A 22 6.39 24.05 3.10
N GLY A 23 6.70 25.10 3.87
CA GLY A 23 7.07 25.00 5.28
C GLY A 23 5.95 24.41 6.12
N LEU A 24 4.71 24.88 5.95
CA LEU A 24 3.52 24.35 6.63
C LEU A 24 3.32 22.87 6.34
N LEU A 25 3.28 22.47 5.06
CA LEU A 25 3.08 21.08 4.65
C LEU A 25 4.19 20.16 5.19
N THR A 26 5.43 20.63 5.18
CA THR A 26 6.57 19.89 5.73
C THR A 26 6.48 19.74 7.25
N GLY A 27 6.08 20.79 7.95
CA GLY A 27 5.82 20.76 9.39
C GLY A 27 4.68 19.80 9.76
N GLN A 28 3.59 19.83 8.99
CA GLN A 28 2.48 18.88 9.14
C GLN A 28 2.90 17.44 8.92
N GLY A 29 3.76 17.16 7.94
CA GLY A 29 4.31 15.83 7.70
C GLY A 29 5.18 15.33 8.86
N LYS A 30 6.02 16.21 9.45
CA LYS A 30 6.81 15.87 10.64
C LYS A 30 5.90 15.54 11.83
N ARG A 31 4.91 16.39 12.11
CA ARG A 31 3.93 16.17 13.20
C ARG A 31 3.13 14.88 13.01
N ALA A 32 2.68 14.60 11.79
CA ALA A 32 1.96 13.37 11.48
C ALA A 32 2.81 12.13 11.78
N ARG A 33 4.08 12.11 11.36
CA ARG A 33 5.01 11.00 11.69
C ARG A 33 5.20 10.83 13.19
N THR A 34 5.30 11.91 13.95
CA THR A 34 5.40 11.83 15.42
C THR A 34 4.12 11.25 16.03
N LEU A 35 2.95 11.60 15.52
CA LEU A 35 1.65 11.11 16.02
C LEU A 35 1.33 9.66 15.63
N ILE A 36 1.80 9.23 14.46
CA ILE A 36 1.70 7.85 13.97
C ILE A 36 2.70 6.96 14.72
N GLY A 37 3.85 7.52 15.09
CA GLY A 37 4.94 6.78 15.71
C GLY A 37 5.84 6.11 14.68
N GLN A 38 6.92 5.50 15.16
CA GLN A 38 7.74 4.60 14.35
C GLN A 38 7.18 3.18 14.46
N SER A 39 7.41 2.36 13.43
CA SER A 39 7.07 0.96 13.50
C SER A 39 7.82 0.29 14.66
N THR A 40 7.10 -0.21 15.65
CA THR A 40 7.66 -0.90 16.81
C THR A 40 7.49 -2.40 16.59
N GLY A 41 8.58 -3.07 16.20
CA GLY A 41 8.59 -4.51 15.94
C GLY A 41 8.32 -4.87 14.48
N ASP A 42 8.64 -6.13 14.14
CA ASP A 42 8.34 -6.70 12.84
C ASP A 42 6.86 -7.15 12.81
N PRO A 43 6.19 -7.11 11.65
CA PRO A 43 4.91 -7.78 11.46
C PRO A 43 5.00 -9.26 11.86
N HIS A 44 3.87 -9.83 12.28
CA HIS A 44 3.76 -11.27 12.45
C HIS A 44 4.14 -12.00 11.14
N ARG A 45 4.66 -13.22 11.28
CA ARG A 45 5.00 -14.09 10.15
C ARG A 45 4.19 -15.37 10.25
N ALA A 46 3.57 -15.74 9.15
CA ALA A 46 2.70 -16.91 9.06
C ALA A 46 2.70 -17.51 7.65
N ASP A 47 3.84 -17.42 6.96
CA ASP A 47 4.03 -18.13 5.70
C ASP A 47 3.97 -19.64 5.96
N GLY A 48 3.41 -20.39 5.02
CA GLY A 48 3.14 -21.80 5.20
C GLY A 48 2.11 -22.33 4.21
N VAL A 49 1.67 -23.57 4.42
CA VAL A 49 0.65 -24.21 3.59
C VAL A 49 -0.69 -24.18 4.32
N TYR A 50 -1.68 -23.59 3.65
CA TYR A 50 -3.06 -23.52 4.09
C TYR A 50 -3.86 -24.60 3.39
N ALA A 51 -4.53 -25.47 4.14
CA ALA A 51 -5.19 -26.65 3.60
C ALA A 51 -6.45 -26.29 2.78
N GLY A 52 -6.59 -26.90 1.60
CA GLY A 52 -7.82 -26.95 0.83
C GLY A 52 -8.49 -28.32 0.95
N SER A 53 -9.73 -28.44 0.45
CA SER A 53 -10.53 -29.68 0.54
C SER A 53 -10.27 -30.69 -0.59
N GLY A 54 -9.55 -30.29 -1.64
CA GLY A 54 -9.32 -31.03 -2.87
C GLY A 54 -7.83 -31.22 -3.20
N ALA A 55 -7.56 -31.58 -4.47
CA ALA A 55 -6.22 -31.89 -4.94
C ALA A 55 -5.52 -30.67 -5.57
N GLY A 56 -4.20 -30.65 -5.49
CA GLY A 56 -3.34 -29.61 -6.06
C GLY A 56 -2.92 -28.54 -5.05
N GLU A 57 -1.82 -27.86 -5.36
CA GLU A 57 -1.25 -26.77 -4.56
C GLU A 57 -1.20 -25.50 -5.42
N LEU A 58 -1.61 -24.35 -4.86
CA LEU A 58 -1.47 -23.02 -5.43
C LEU A 58 -0.35 -22.26 -4.70
N LYS A 59 0.67 -21.81 -5.43
CA LYS A 59 1.74 -20.97 -4.90
C LYS A 59 1.31 -19.50 -4.90
N PHE A 60 1.08 -18.94 -3.72
CA PHE A 60 0.59 -17.57 -3.54
C PHE A 60 1.67 -16.68 -2.91
N ALA A 61 2.09 -15.65 -3.63
CA ALA A 61 3.05 -14.65 -3.16
C ALA A 61 2.37 -13.33 -2.80
N VAL A 62 2.72 -12.76 -1.66
CA VAL A 62 2.32 -11.40 -1.26
C VAL A 62 3.55 -10.50 -1.23
N LEU A 63 3.53 -9.45 -2.04
CA LEU A 63 4.62 -8.49 -2.18
C LEU A 63 4.12 -7.07 -1.92
N GLY A 64 5.01 -6.19 -1.46
CA GLY A 64 4.70 -4.78 -1.29
C GLY A 64 5.26 -4.14 -0.03
N ASP A 65 4.50 -3.19 0.50
CA ASP A 65 4.87 -2.38 1.66
C ASP A 65 4.33 -2.95 2.99
N SER A 66 4.18 -2.10 4.01
CA SER A 66 3.69 -2.51 5.33
C SER A 66 2.25 -3.02 5.31
N LEU A 67 1.41 -2.57 4.36
CA LEU A 67 0.05 -3.09 4.19
C LEU A 67 0.07 -4.53 3.68
N ALA A 68 0.93 -4.82 2.70
CA ALA A 68 1.13 -6.19 2.22
C ALA A 68 1.68 -7.11 3.33
N ALA A 69 2.57 -6.57 4.17
CA ALA A 69 3.14 -7.30 5.30
C ALA A 69 2.15 -7.49 6.47
N GLY A 70 0.97 -6.84 6.44
CA GLY A 70 -0.02 -6.93 7.51
C GLY A 70 0.33 -6.15 8.78
N TYR A 71 1.17 -5.11 8.68
CA TYR A 71 1.52 -4.30 9.84
C TYR A 71 0.27 -3.70 10.48
N GLY A 72 0.14 -3.77 11.81
CA GLY A 72 -1.05 -3.32 12.55
C GLY A 72 -2.08 -4.41 12.81
N ALA A 73 -1.97 -5.60 12.19
CA ALA A 73 -2.75 -6.77 12.57
C ALA A 73 -2.35 -7.24 13.99
N GLU A 74 -3.35 -7.62 14.78
CA GLU A 74 -3.19 -7.97 16.19
C GLU A 74 -2.55 -9.35 16.39
N ASN A 75 -2.62 -10.22 15.38
CA ASN A 75 -2.01 -11.54 15.39
C ASN A 75 -1.80 -12.08 13.95
N ALA A 76 -1.11 -13.21 13.86
CA ALA A 76 -0.79 -13.90 12.62
C ALA A 76 -2.02 -14.29 11.76
N ASP A 77 -3.14 -14.65 12.38
CA ASP A 77 -4.35 -15.09 11.68
C ASP A 77 -5.08 -13.97 10.94
N LEU A 78 -4.77 -12.74 11.29
CA LEU A 78 -5.39 -11.52 10.76
C LEU A 78 -4.50 -10.81 9.73
N LEU A 79 -3.38 -11.42 9.34
CA LEU A 79 -2.55 -10.93 8.26
C LEU A 79 -3.30 -11.06 6.92
N PRO A 80 -3.21 -10.09 6.00
CA PRO A 80 -3.93 -10.12 4.74
C PRO A 80 -3.53 -11.33 3.88
N GLY A 81 -2.24 -11.71 3.87
CA GLY A 81 -1.78 -12.91 3.16
C GLY A 81 -2.42 -14.19 3.70
N VAL A 82 -2.63 -14.29 5.02
CA VAL A 82 -3.24 -15.45 5.68
C VAL A 82 -4.73 -15.52 5.42
N LEU A 83 -5.43 -14.40 5.59
CA LEU A 83 -6.87 -14.29 5.32
C LEU A 83 -7.16 -14.68 3.87
N LEU A 84 -6.36 -14.18 2.93
CA LEU A 84 -6.51 -14.49 1.51
C LEU A 84 -6.09 -15.91 1.16
N ALA A 85 -5.04 -16.46 1.78
CA ALA A 85 -4.64 -17.85 1.54
C ALA A 85 -5.73 -18.84 1.99
N ARG A 86 -6.37 -18.57 3.14
CA ARG A 86 -7.53 -19.36 3.61
C ARG A 86 -8.71 -19.25 2.66
N GLY A 87 -9.10 -18.03 2.29
CA GLY A 87 -10.20 -17.82 1.33
C GLY A 87 -9.92 -18.46 -0.02
N LEU A 88 -8.70 -18.36 -0.54
CA LEU A 88 -8.29 -19.03 -1.78
C LEU A 88 -8.35 -20.55 -1.66
N ALA A 89 -7.93 -21.12 -0.53
CA ALA A 89 -7.99 -22.56 -0.31
C ALA A 89 -9.43 -23.08 -0.24
N GLU A 90 -10.32 -22.31 0.40
CA GLU A 90 -11.75 -22.59 0.46
C GLU A 90 -12.42 -22.51 -0.92
N GLU A 91 -12.18 -21.44 -1.67
CA GLU A 91 -12.83 -21.18 -2.97
C GLU A 91 -12.31 -22.07 -4.10
N THR A 92 -11.01 -22.42 -4.09
CA THR A 92 -10.41 -23.24 -5.15
C THR A 92 -10.34 -24.73 -4.82
N GLY A 93 -10.50 -25.09 -3.55
CA GLY A 93 -10.26 -26.44 -3.03
C GLY A 93 -8.79 -26.86 -3.01
N ARG A 94 -7.85 -26.07 -3.56
CA ARG A 94 -6.40 -26.39 -3.56
C ARG A 94 -5.78 -26.01 -2.23
N SER A 95 -4.72 -26.70 -1.82
CA SER A 95 -3.86 -26.14 -0.76
C SER A 95 -3.19 -24.86 -1.28
N VAL A 96 -2.97 -23.89 -0.40
CA VAL A 96 -2.33 -22.62 -0.76
C VAL A 96 -1.01 -22.48 -0.01
N ARG A 97 0.10 -22.53 -0.73
CA ARG A 97 1.44 -22.25 -0.18
C ARG A 97 1.68 -20.75 -0.24
N LEU A 98 1.52 -20.08 0.90
CA LEU A 98 1.74 -18.64 1.06
C LEU A 98 3.22 -18.33 1.27
N THR A 99 3.72 -17.32 0.56
CA THR A 99 5.04 -16.71 0.82
C THR A 99 4.96 -15.19 0.76
N THR A 100 5.42 -14.52 1.81
CA THR A 100 5.35 -13.06 1.94
C THR A 100 6.72 -12.45 1.75
N TYR A 101 6.89 -11.70 0.66
CA TYR A 101 8.11 -10.94 0.34
C TYR A 101 8.00 -9.47 0.75
N ALA A 102 6.83 -9.04 1.22
CA ALA A 102 6.55 -7.67 1.61
C ALA A 102 7.50 -7.15 2.69
N ARG A 103 7.82 -5.86 2.62
CA ARG A 103 8.72 -5.20 3.58
C ARG A 103 8.12 -3.89 4.06
N VAL A 104 8.07 -3.71 5.37
CA VAL A 104 7.70 -2.44 5.99
C VAL A 104 8.60 -1.32 5.45
N GLY A 105 7.98 -0.21 5.05
CA GLY A 105 8.70 0.94 4.48
C GLY A 105 9.11 0.79 3.01
N ALA A 106 8.82 -0.34 2.35
CA ALA A 106 9.11 -0.49 0.93
C ALA A 106 8.33 0.54 0.09
N ASN A 107 8.98 1.06 -0.94
CA ASN A 107 8.35 1.83 -2.01
C ASN A 107 8.68 1.18 -3.37
N THR A 108 8.11 1.71 -4.44
CA THR A 108 8.24 1.07 -5.75
C THR A 108 9.69 0.98 -6.27
N ARG A 109 10.63 1.81 -5.79
CA ARG A 109 12.06 1.65 -6.17
C ARG A 109 12.70 0.42 -5.52
N THR A 110 12.35 0.14 -4.27
CA THR A 110 12.93 -0.99 -3.51
C THR A 110 12.21 -2.32 -3.78
N PHE A 111 11.05 -2.24 -4.45
CA PHE A 111 10.17 -3.37 -4.77
C PHE A 111 10.85 -4.45 -5.62
N VAL A 112 11.78 -4.06 -6.51
CA VAL A 112 12.56 -4.95 -7.37
C VAL A 112 13.17 -6.13 -6.61
N SER A 113 13.74 -5.88 -5.42
CA SER A 113 14.38 -6.92 -4.60
C SER A 113 13.42 -8.00 -4.07
N GLN A 114 12.12 -7.68 -3.98
CA GLN A 114 11.09 -8.65 -3.62
C GLN A 114 10.73 -9.52 -4.81
N VAL A 115 10.61 -8.90 -6.00
CA VAL A 115 10.37 -9.62 -7.26
C VAL A 115 11.53 -10.53 -7.61
N ASP A 116 12.77 -10.08 -7.44
CA ASP A 116 13.98 -10.89 -7.68
C ASP A 116 13.96 -12.19 -6.90
N LYS A 117 13.46 -12.16 -5.65
CA LYS A 117 13.29 -13.35 -4.82
C LYS A 117 12.08 -14.18 -5.24
N ALA A 118 10.94 -13.55 -5.51
CA ALA A 118 9.73 -14.26 -5.88
C ALA A 118 9.90 -15.06 -7.18
N VAL A 119 10.67 -14.57 -8.15
CA VAL A 119 10.87 -15.26 -9.43
C VAL A 119 11.88 -16.42 -9.36
N THR A 120 12.59 -16.64 -8.24
CA THR A 120 13.45 -17.83 -8.10
C THR A 120 12.64 -19.11 -7.90
N ASP A 121 11.47 -19.00 -7.29
CA ASP A 121 10.44 -20.06 -7.23
C ASP A 121 9.11 -19.40 -7.62
N PRO A 122 8.85 -19.22 -8.93
CA PRO A 122 7.75 -18.40 -9.41
C PRO A 122 6.41 -18.81 -8.79
N PRO A 123 5.63 -17.84 -8.28
CA PRO A 123 4.30 -18.11 -7.78
C PRO A 123 3.32 -18.31 -8.93
N ASP A 124 2.23 -19.04 -8.68
CA ASP A 124 1.09 -19.10 -9.59
C ASP A 124 0.28 -17.80 -9.51
N LEU A 125 0.25 -17.18 -8.33
CA LEU A 125 -0.50 -15.97 -8.03
C LEU A 125 0.34 -15.00 -7.19
N ALA A 126 0.42 -13.75 -7.61
CA ALA A 126 1.07 -12.67 -6.87
C ALA A 126 0.07 -11.55 -6.55
N LEU A 127 -0.08 -11.23 -5.27
CA LEU A 127 -0.73 -10.01 -4.81
C LEU A 127 0.33 -8.95 -4.52
N VAL A 128 0.16 -7.77 -5.12
CA VAL A 128 1.01 -6.60 -4.86
C VAL A 128 0.21 -5.51 -4.17
N ILE A 129 0.65 -5.05 -3.00
CA ILE A 129 0.10 -3.88 -2.31
C ILE A 129 1.23 -2.87 -2.07
N ILE A 130 1.30 -1.83 -2.91
CA ILE A 130 2.36 -0.83 -2.82
C ILE A 130 1.90 0.55 -3.28
N GLY A 131 2.43 1.59 -2.64
CA GLY A 131 2.25 2.98 -3.06
C GLY A 131 2.04 3.96 -1.91
N GLY A 132 1.73 3.48 -0.71
CA GLY A 132 1.61 4.36 0.46
C GLY A 132 2.90 5.13 0.72
N ASN A 133 4.03 4.43 0.69
CA ASN A 133 5.36 5.02 0.87
C ASN A 133 5.83 5.87 -0.32
N ASP A 134 5.32 5.63 -1.52
CA ASP A 134 5.57 6.47 -2.69
C ASP A 134 4.96 7.86 -2.50
N VAL A 135 3.76 7.94 -1.93
CA VAL A 135 3.11 9.23 -1.62
C VAL A 135 3.81 9.94 -0.47
N THR A 136 4.04 9.25 0.65
CA THR A 136 4.69 9.87 1.83
C THR A 136 6.15 10.24 1.57
N GLY A 137 6.84 9.45 0.74
CA GLY A 137 8.20 9.68 0.25
C GLY A 137 8.29 10.62 -0.95
N LYS A 138 7.17 11.19 -1.40
CA LYS A 138 7.08 12.20 -2.47
C LYS A 138 7.61 11.72 -3.84
N MET A 139 7.46 10.44 -4.17
CA MET A 139 7.88 9.90 -5.46
C MET A 139 6.99 10.40 -6.60
N ARG A 140 7.60 10.81 -7.72
CA ARG A 140 6.87 11.21 -8.94
C ARG A 140 5.92 10.09 -9.37
N VAL A 141 4.64 10.43 -9.59
CA VAL A 141 3.58 9.48 -9.97
C VAL A 141 3.96 8.66 -11.20
N SER A 142 4.47 9.31 -12.25
CA SER A 142 4.86 8.64 -13.49
C SER A 142 6.00 7.65 -13.26
N THR A 143 7.00 8.03 -12.46
CA THR A 143 8.12 7.15 -12.10
C THR A 143 7.65 5.94 -11.30
N SER A 144 6.84 6.15 -10.27
CA SER A 144 6.29 5.07 -9.45
C SER A 144 5.48 4.09 -10.30
N ALA A 145 4.52 4.58 -11.09
CA ALA A 145 3.70 3.73 -11.94
C ALA A 145 4.51 2.99 -13.03
N ALA A 146 5.52 3.63 -13.63
CA ALA A 146 6.37 2.99 -14.64
C ALA A 146 7.20 1.84 -14.04
N LEU A 147 7.83 2.08 -12.88
CA LEU A 147 8.57 1.04 -12.17
C LEU A 147 7.66 -0.14 -11.77
N LEU A 148 6.46 0.14 -11.24
CA LEU A 148 5.50 -0.91 -10.93
C LEU A 148 5.13 -1.73 -12.18
N GLY A 149 4.90 -1.07 -13.31
CA GLY A 149 4.59 -1.75 -14.58
C GLY A 149 5.70 -2.72 -15.02
N VAL A 150 6.97 -2.32 -14.88
CA VAL A 150 8.13 -3.18 -15.18
C VAL A 150 8.10 -4.43 -14.29
N GLU A 151 7.94 -4.26 -12.98
CA GLU A 151 7.96 -5.38 -12.03
C GLU A 151 6.74 -6.31 -12.17
N VAL A 152 5.56 -5.77 -12.50
CA VAL A 152 4.39 -6.58 -12.85
C VAL A 152 4.64 -7.39 -14.11
N ALA A 153 5.24 -6.80 -15.15
CA ALA A 153 5.58 -7.52 -16.38
C ALA A 153 6.59 -8.65 -16.12
N ARG A 154 7.56 -8.45 -15.20
CA ARG A 154 8.50 -9.49 -14.79
C ARG A 154 7.80 -10.67 -14.10
N LEU A 155 6.91 -10.39 -13.15
CA LEU A 155 6.11 -11.44 -12.50
C LEU A 155 5.23 -12.21 -13.51
N ARG A 156 4.56 -11.50 -14.43
CA ARG A 156 3.78 -12.11 -15.51
C ARG A 156 4.65 -12.98 -16.43
N SER A 157 5.85 -12.50 -16.78
CA SER A 157 6.79 -13.26 -17.62
C SER A 157 7.33 -14.52 -16.94
N ALA A 158 7.35 -14.54 -15.61
CA ALA A 158 7.67 -15.72 -14.81
C ALA A 158 6.49 -16.71 -14.66
N GLY A 159 5.33 -16.42 -15.27
CA GLY A 159 4.15 -17.29 -15.26
C GLY A 159 3.08 -16.94 -14.22
N ALA A 160 3.34 -15.98 -13.32
CA ALA A 160 2.39 -15.64 -12.26
C ALA A 160 1.16 -14.91 -12.81
N ALA A 161 -0.02 -15.20 -12.31
CA ALA A 161 -1.14 -14.27 -12.32
C ALA A 161 -0.86 -13.12 -11.33
N VAL A 162 -1.08 -11.86 -11.73
CA VAL A 162 -0.71 -10.71 -10.89
C VAL A 162 -1.91 -9.83 -10.62
N VAL A 163 -2.26 -9.69 -9.35
CA VAL A 163 -3.29 -8.76 -8.85
C VAL A 163 -2.60 -7.64 -8.08
N VAL A 164 -2.96 -6.39 -8.38
CA VAL A 164 -2.39 -5.23 -7.72
C VAL A 164 -3.46 -4.43 -6.99
N ALA A 165 -3.40 -4.41 -5.67
CA ALA A 165 -4.13 -3.46 -4.85
C ALA A 165 -3.49 -2.07 -5.02
N THR A 166 -4.11 -1.21 -5.83
CA THR A 166 -3.56 0.12 -6.10
C THR A 166 -3.57 1.01 -4.85
N CYS A 167 -2.75 2.06 -4.88
CA CYS A 167 -2.48 2.96 -3.76
C CYS A 167 -3.75 3.32 -2.95
N PRO A 168 -3.72 3.14 -1.62
CA PRO A 168 -4.87 3.45 -0.76
C PRO A 168 -5.14 4.96 -0.70
N ASP A 169 -6.36 5.35 -0.33
CA ASP A 169 -6.71 6.76 -0.13
C ASP A 169 -6.19 7.27 1.22
N LEU A 170 -5.02 7.91 1.22
CA LEU A 170 -4.42 8.49 2.42
C LEU A 170 -5.23 9.65 3.03
N GLY A 171 -6.33 10.06 2.41
CA GLY A 171 -7.27 11.02 2.99
C GLY A 171 -8.06 10.47 4.18
N THR A 172 -8.10 9.16 4.37
CA THR A 172 -8.77 8.54 5.53
C THR A 172 -7.95 8.67 6.81
N VAL A 173 -6.62 8.82 6.72
CA VAL A 173 -5.68 8.88 7.84
C VAL A 173 -5.86 10.18 8.64
N ARG A 174 -6.44 10.11 9.84
CA ARG A 174 -6.76 11.28 10.68
C ARG A 174 -5.53 11.99 11.29
N PRO A 175 -4.42 11.32 11.64
CA PRO A 175 -3.20 12.00 12.11
C PRO A 175 -2.58 12.98 11.11
N ILE A 176 -2.92 12.89 9.82
CA ILE A 176 -2.46 13.85 8.81
C ILE A 176 -3.39 15.08 8.88
N PRO A 177 -2.89 16.26 9.27
CA PRO A 177 -3.73 17.46 9.39
C PRO A 177 -4.04 18.08 8.02
N GLN A 178 -5.02 18.98 7.97
CA GLN A 178 -5.26 19.82 6.80
C GLN A 178 -4.31 21.03 6.79
N PRO A 179 -3.79 21.48 5.63
CA PRO A 179 -4.17 21.06 4.28
C PRO A 179 -3.41 19.84 3.72
N LEU A 180 -2.40 19.30 4.42
CA LEU A 180 -1.59 18.18 3.92
C LEU A 180 -2.44 16.95 3.56
N ARG A 181 -3.45 16.63 4.36
CA ARG A 181 -4.33 15.47 4.11
C ARG A 181 -5.05 15.55 2.77
N TRP A 182 -5.50 16.74 2.37
CA TRP A 182 -6.07 16.96 1.04
C TRP A 182 -5.03 16.72 -0.07
N VAL A 183 -3.80 17.22 0.11
CA VAL A 183 -2.70 17.05 -0.85
C VAL A 183 -2.36 15.56 -1.03
N VAL A 184 -2.15 14.82 0.06
CA VAL A 184 -1.80 13.39 -0.03
C VAL A 184 -2.95 12.55 -0.56
N ARG A 185 -4.22 12.89 -0.26
CA ARG A 185 -5.40 12.26 -0.87
C ARG A 185 -5.40 12.43 -2.39
N ARG A 186 -5.16 13.65 -2.87
CA ARG A 186 -5.12 13.93 -4.31
C ARG A 186 -3.98 13.17 -4.99
N TRP A 187 -2.81 13.17 -4.37
CA TRP A 187 -1.64 12.45 -4.88
C TRP A 187 -1.89 10.93 -4.91
N ALA A 188 -2.37 10.34 -3.83
CA ALA A 188 -2.69 8.92 -3.76
C ALA A 188 -3.67 8.48 -4.86
N ARG A 189 -4.72 9.28 -5.11
CA ARG A 189 -5.68 9.03 -6.20
C ARG A 189 -5.04 9.14 -7.59
N MET A 190 -4.15 10.11 -7.80
CA MET A 190 -3.39 10.21 -9.05
C MET A 190 -2.46 9.02 -9.25
N LEU A 191 -1.80 8.57 -8.18
CA LEU A 191 -0.95 7.39 -8.21
C LEU A 191 -1.76 6.13 -8.51
N ALA A 192 -2.88 5.89 -7.82
CA ALA A 192 -3.74 4.73 -8.05
C ALA A 192 -4.22 4.64 -9.51
N ARG A 193 -4.61 5.78 -10.12
CA ARG A 193 -4.99 5.85 -11.54
C ARG A 193 -3.82 5.51 -12.48
N ALA A 194 -2.63 6.03 -12.19
CA ALA A 194 -1.44 5.74 -12.98
C ALA A 194 -1.00 4.27 -12.85
N GLN A 195 -1.05 3.71 -11.64
CA GLN A 195 -0.82 2.29 -11.36
C GLN A 195 -1.81 1.42 -12.12
N ARG A 196 -3.11 1.71 -12.08
CA ARG A 196 -4.13 0.99 -12.87
C ARG A 196 -3.73 0.85 -14.33
N ASN A 197 -3.36 1.96 -14.97
CA ASN A 197 -2.97 1.95 -16.38
C ASN A 197 -1.67 1.17 -16.64
N ALA A 198 -0.68 1.28 -15.75
CA ALA A 198 0.58 0.54 -15.88
C ALA A 198 0.38 -0.97 -15.69
N VAL A 199 -0.41 -1.37 -14.70
CA VAL A 199 -0.72 -2.77 -14.39
C VAL A 199 -1.47 -3.42 -15.54
N LEU A 200 -2.50 -2.76 -16.10
CA LEU A 200 -3.24 -3.27 -17.26
C LEU A 200 -2.32 -3.48 -18.47
N ARG A 201 -1.45 -2.51 -18.79
CA ARG A 201 -0.49 -2.65 -19.90
C ARG A 201 0.51 -3.78 -19.68
N ALA A 202 0.87 -4.05 -18.44
CA ALA A 202 1.77 -5.14 -18.07
C ALA A 202 1.07 -6.51 -17.99
N GLY A 203 -0.24 -6.58 -18.25
CA GLY A 203 -1.02 -7.82 -18.22
C GLY A 203 -1.44 -8.28 -16.81
N GLY A 204 -1.39 -7.39 -15.82
CA GLY A 204 -1.93 -7.65 -14.48
C GLY A 204 -3.34 -7.10 -14.28
N VAL A 205 -3.93 -7.41 -13.12
CA VAL A 205 -5.28 -7.00 -12.73
C VAL A 205 -5.23 -5.95 -11.61
N PRO A 206 -5.53 -4.67 -11.88
CA PRO A 206 -5.56 -3.66 -10.83
C PRO A 206 -6.90 -3.65 -10.08
N VAL A 207 -6.83 -3.63 -8.76
CA VAL A 207 -7.98 -3.45 -7.86
C VAL A 207 -7.89 -2.05 -7.24
N PRO A 208 -8.89 -1.17 -7.46
CA PRO A 208 -8.88 0.21 -6.97
C PRO A 208 -9.20 0.29 -5.47
N MET A 209 -8.37 -0.32 -4.61
CA MET A 209 -8.61 -0.43 -3.17
C MET A 209 -8.89 0.92 -2.49
N GLY A 210 -8.14 1.96 -2.84
CA GLY A 210 -8.39 3.30 -2.31
C GLY A 210 -9.81 3.83 -2.58
N GLU A 211 -10.45 3.43 -3.68
CA GLU A 211 -11.85 3.78 -3.94
C GLU A 211 -12.79 2.87 -3.17
N LEU A 212 -12.56 1.55 -3.25
CA LEU A 212 -13.45 0.51 -2.71
C LEU A 212 -13.55 0.51 -1.19
N VAL A 213 -12.46 0.80 -0.46
CA VAL A 213 -12.47 0.75 1.01
C VAL A 213 -12.59 2.12 1.69
N SER A 214 -12.42 3.23 0.96
CA SER A 214 -12.25 4.54 1.60
C SER A 214 -13.44 5.03 2.40
N SER A 215 -14.68 4.74 1.95
CA SER A 215 -15.89 5.14 2.66
C SER A 215 -15.96 4.47 4.02
N GLU A 216 -15.79 3.14 4.05
CA GLU A 216 -15.87 2.34 5.26
C GLU A 216 -14.78 2.72 6.26
N PHE A 217 -13.53 2.86 5.79
CA PHE A 217 -12.40 3.32 6.63
C PHE A 217 -12.59 4.75 7.16
N HIS A 218 -13.38 5.59 6.47
CA HIS A 218 -13.68 6.92 6.96
C HIS A 218 -14.72 6.91 8.09
N VAL A 219 -15.82 6.16 7.89
CA VAL A 219 -16.95 6.05 8.81
C VAL A 219 -16.53 5.27 10.08
N ARG A 220 -15.92 4.10 9.91
CA ARG A 220 -15.57 3.16 11.00
C ARG A 220 -14.10 3.28 11.40
N TYR A 221 -13.57 4.49 11.38
CA TYR A 221 -12.14 4.74 11.61
C TYR A 221 -11.60 4.10 12.90
N SER A 222 -12.33 4.21 14.01
CA SER A 222 -11.91 3.66 15.31
C SER A 222 -11.93 2.13 15.35
N GLU A 223 -12.65 1.48 14.42
CA GLU A 223 -12.80 0.04 14.37
C GLU A 223 -11.84 -0.62 13.38
N LEU A 224 -11.44 0.09 12.32
CA LEU A 224 -10.68 -0.49 11.20
C LEU A 224 -9.19 -0.10 11.17
N PHE A 225 -8.78 0.88 11.98
CA PHE A 225 -7.37 1.26 12.11
C PHE A 225 -6.75 0.68 13.37
N SER A 226 -5.47 0.33 13.26
CA SER A 226 -4.64 -0.07 14.39
C SER A 226 -4.39 1.11 15.35
N PRO A 227 -3.83 0.86 16.55
CA PRO A 227 -3.48 1.92 17.50
C PRO A 227 -2.54 3.00 16.96
N ASP A 228 -1.78 2.72 15.90
CA ASP A 228 -0.93 3.72 15.22
C ASP A 228 -1.73 4.75 14.39
N ARG A 229 -3.04 4.51 14.21
CA ARG A 229 -3.98 5.36 13.48
C ARG A 229 -3.56 5.58 12.02
N PHE A 230 -2.79 4.67 11.44
CA PHE A 230 -2.29 4.73 10.06
C PHE A 230 -2.53 3.42 9.32
N HIS A 231 -2.17 2.28 9.90
CA HIS A 231 -2.38 0.98 9.28
C HIS A 231 -3.75 0.40 9.68
N PRO A 232 -4.34 -0.48 8.84
CA PRO A 232 -5.47 -1.29 9.24
C PRO A 232 -5.13 -2.17 10.45
N ASN A 233 -6.13 -2.44 11.29
CA ASN A 233 -6.08 -3.56 12.20
C ASN A 233 -6.62 -4.82 11.51
N GLY A 234 -6.77 -5.93 12.23
CA GLY A 234 -7.27 -7.19 11.67
C GLY A 234 -8.69 -7.11 11.11
N ALA A 235 -9.57 -6.28 11.69
CA ALA A 235 -10.90 -6.03 11.12
C ALA A 235 -10.80 -5.26 9.79
N GLY A 236 -9.92 -4.26 9.71
CA GLY A 236 -9.62 -3.55 8.48
C GLY A 236 -8.99 -4.44 7.40
N TYR A 237 -8.06 -5.31 7.79
CA TYR A 237 -7.46 -6.29 6.87
C TYR A 237 -8.46 -7.33 6.39
N ARG A 238 -9.37 -7.80 7.24
CA ARG A 238 -10.48 -8.69 6.83
C ARG A 238 -11.34 -8.02 5.78
N HIS A 239 -11.83 -6.81 6.05
CA HIS A 239 -12.65 -6.06 5.09
C HIS A 239 -11.94 -5.85 3.74
N ALA A 240 -10.64 -5.51 3.77
CA ALA A 240 -9.85 -5.36 2.54
C ALA A 240 -9.65 -6.71 1.81
N SER A 241 -9.45 -7.80 2.55
CA SER A 241 -9.25 -9.14 2.01
C SER A 241 -10.52 -9.68 1.35
N ASP A 242 -11.70 -9.45 1.94
CA ASP A 242 -12.99 -9.85 1.36
C ASP A 242 -13.20 -9.25 -0.04
N ILE A 243 -12.77 -8.00 -0.25
CA ILE A 243 -12.82 -7.32 -1.55
C ILE A 243 -11.79 -7.89 -2.54
N LEU A 244 -10.60 -8.26 -2.05
CA LEU A 244 -9.51 -8.77 -2.87
C LEU A 244 -9.69 -10.23 -3.28
N LEU A 245 -10.42 -11.02 -2.50
CA LEU A 245 -10.58 -12.46 -2.72
C LEU A 245 -11.16 -12.77 -4.10
N ALA A 246 -12.26 -12.13 -4.49
CA ALA A 246 -12.90 -12.41 -5.78
C ALA A 246 -11.99 -12.12 -7.00
N PRO A 247 -11.28 -10.97 -7.09
CA PRO A 247 -10.25 -10.77 -8.10
C PRO A 247 -9.13 -11.81 -8.10
N LEU A 248 -8.71 -12.29 -6.93
CA LEU A 248 -7.65 -13.29 -6.80
C LEU A 248 -8.12 -14.66 -7.29
N CYS A 249 -9.32 -15.12 -6.90
CA CYS A 249 -9.90 -16.37 -7.38
C CYS A 249 -10.01 -16.37 -8.91
N ARG A 250 -10.57 -15.30 -9.49
CA ARG A 250 -10.67 -15.16 -10.96
C ARG A 250 -9.34 -15.17 -11.70
N ALA A 251 -8.23 -14.89 -11.02
CA ALA A 251 -6.91 -14.85 -11.63
C ALA A 251 -6.27 -16.24 -11.75
N VAL A 252 -6.81 -17.25 -11.05
CA VAL A 252 -6.24 -18.61 -10.95
C VAL A 252 -7.22 -19.73 -11.32
N THR A 253 -8.47 -19.40 -11.63
CA THR A 253 -9.51 -20.28 -12.18
C THR A 253 -9.62 -20.08 -13.69
#